data_AF-A0A812SKR3-F1
#
_entry.id   AF-A0A812SKR3-F1
#
_cell.length_a   1.000
_cell.length_b   1.000
_cell.length_c   1.000
_cell.angle_alpha   90.00
_cell.angle_beta   90.00
_cell.angle_gamma   90.00
#
_symmetry.space_group_name_H-M   'P 1'
#
loop_
_entity.id
_entity.type
_entity.pdbx_description
1 polymer ?
#
loop_
_entity_poly.entity_id
_entity_poly.type
_entity_poly.pdbx_seq_one_letter_code
_entity_poly.pdbx_strand_id
1 'polypeptide(L)'
;MAATGIQLDMEAQLKSKQLEARQLQAKVQEVRLQAQQLRIQLQAMGAQDTLVPCKLQAGGTEEPSELRALLEWLVGAVDLQRQVIFECGCGEGEVQVGGRRVTLNRMVTWQMGDSLKLSVPLELQAEIAGMLSEARQRGLEEASLRLAKNWELLGAEVVSNAGSPEPAIFLVHRGTSQAVVIAKWPSVDFTQLPAGFDPESHFLSQKTPNPDGPDAATSALTISQPGDRVEVEYEGHWFTGTLQSVDGDIVNVVCDVDSPGVITVAPITAVRPARPSKRLLEDADKKLRHMRARSIG
;
A
#
# COMPACT_ATOMS: atom_id res chain seq x y z
N MET A 1 5.53 -56.26 -2.70
CA MET A 1 6.53 -55.62 -3.57
C MET A 1 6.31 -54.11 -3.78
N ALA A 2 5.12 -53.53 -3.53
CA ALA A 2 4.92 -52.08 -3.65
C ALA A 2 5.56 -51.23 -2.51
N ALA A 3 5.61 -51.76 -1.27
CA ALA A 3 6.11 -51.02 -0.11
C ALA A 3 7.62 -50.67 -0.19
N THR A 4 8.42 -51.53 -0.84
CA THR A 4 9.86 -51.31 -1.02
C THR A 4 10.16 -50.17 -1.99
N GLY A 5 9.27 -49.88 -2.94
CA GLY A 5 9.45 -48.79 -3.91
C GLY A 5 9.28 -47.41 -3.27
N ILE A 6 8.28 -47.27 -2.39
CA ILE A 6 7.99 -46.00 -1.68
C ILE A 6 9.15 -45.63 -0.75
N GLN A 7 9.76 -46.61 -0.09
CA GLN A 7 10.87 -46.37 0.81
C GLN A 7 12.12 -45.87 0.08
N LEU A 8 12.43 -46.41 -1.10
CA LEU A 8 13.59 -45.97 -1.90
C LEU A 8 13.41 -44.54 -2.44
N ASP A 9 12.20 -44.18 -2.88
CA ASP A 9 11.93 -42.82 -3.37
C ASP A 9 12.05 -41.78 -2.22
N MET A 10 11.51 -42.11 -1.04
CA MET A 10 11.62 -41.26 0.14
C MET A 10 13.08 -41.04 0.57
N GLU A 11 13.92 -42.09 0.55
CA GLU A 11 15.34 -41.98 0.86
C GLU A 11 16.10 -41.12 -0.17
N ALA A 12 15.74 -41.21 -1.45
CA ALA A 12 16.32 -40.39 -2.51
C ALA A 12 15.93 -38.91 -2.35
N GLN A 13 14.67 -38.62 -2.05
CA GLN A 13 14.18 -37.27 -1.78
C GLN A 13 14.85 -36.66 -0.54
N LEU A 14 15.02 -37.45 0.53
CA LEU A 14 15.67 -36.99 1.75
C LEU A 14 17.14 -36.63 1.51
N LYS A 15 17.87 -37.45 0.74
CA LYS A 15 19.25 -37.14 0.33
C LYS A 15 19.33 -35.89 -0.55
N SER A 16 18.39 -35.72 -1.48
CA SER A 16 18.31 -34.52 -2.33
C SER A 16 18.09 -33.26 -1.50
N LYS A 17 17.13 -33.29 -0.56
CA LYS A 17 16.85 -32.15 0.32
C LYS A 17 17.99 -31.84 1.29
N GLN A 18 18.69 -32.85 1.78
CA GLN A 18 19.90 -32.65 2.59
C GLN A 18 21.02 -31.94 1.81
N LEU A 19 21.19 -32.29 0.53
CA LEU A 19 22.17 -31.62 -0.33
C LEU A 19 21.79 -30.16 -0.58
N GLU A 20 20.52 -29.90 -0.91
CA GLU A 20 19.97 -28.56 -1.11
C GLU A 20 20.16 -27.68 0.14
N ALA A 21 19.84 -28.22 1.33
CA ALA A 21 20.02 -27.51 2.59
C ALA A 21 21.48 -27.13 2.85
N ARG A 22 22.43 -28.02 2.57
CA ARG A 22 23.87 -27.72 2.70
C ARG A 22 24.32 -26.62 1.71
N GLN A 23 23.80 -26.64 0.48
CA GLN A 23 24.11 -25.61 -0.51
C GLN A 23 23.57 -24.24 -0.10
N LEU A 24 22.33 -24.17 0.41
CA LEU A 24 21.76 -22.93 0.92
C LEU A 24 22.53 -22.41 2.13
N GLN A 25 22.92 -23.30 3.05
CA GLN A 25 23.74 -22.92 4.20
C GLN A 25 25.09 -22.34 3.80
N ALA A 26 25.74 -22.92 2.78
CA ALA A 26 26.98 -22.40 2.23
C ALA A 26 26.79 -20.99 1.61
N LYS A 27 25.72 -20.79 0.83
CA LYS A 27 25.38 -19.47 0.25
C LYS A 27 25.10 -18.41 1.32
N VAL A 28 24.37 -18.77 2.38
CA VAL A 28 24.10 -17.84 3.49
C VAL A 28 25.39 -17.43 4.21
N GLN A 29 26.33 -18.37 4.41
CA GLN A 29 27.63 -18.05 4.99
C GLN A 29 28.47 -17.15 4.07
N GLU A 30 28.46 -17.41 2.77
CA GLU A 30 29.13 -16.57 1.77
C GLU A 30 28.60 -15.13 1.78
N VAL A 31 27.28 -14.96 1.72
CA VAL A 31 26.64 -13.62 1.75
C VAL A 31 26.94 -12.90 3.08
N ARG A 32 26.97 -13.63 4.20
CA ARG A 32 27.35 -13.05 5.51
C ARG A 32 28.78 -12.54 5.51
N LEU A 33 29.73 -13.29 4.95
CA LEU A 33 31.13 -12.86 4.84
C LEU A 33 31.27 -11.64 3.93
N GLN A 34 30.56 -11.60 2.79
CA GLN A 34 30.55 -10.45 1.90
C GLN A 34 29.96 -9.20 2.58
N ALA A 35 28.85 -9.35 3.32
CA ALA A 35 28.27 -8.25 4.08
C ALA A 35 29.23 -7.74 5.16
N GLN A 36 29.96 -8.63 5.85
CA GLN A 36 31.00 -8.24 6.80
C GLN A 36 32.17 -7.51 6.14
N GLN A 37 32.63 -7.96 4.97
CA GLN A 37 33.68 -7.27 4.22
C GLN A 37 33.25 -5.88 3.77
N LEU A 38 32.05 -5.74 3.21
CA LEU A 38 31.49 -4.45 2.81
C LEU A 38 31.36 -3.51 4.02
N ARG A 39 30.92 -4.04 5.16
CA ARG A 39 30.83 -3.28 6.42
C ARG A 39 32.19 -2.75 6.87
N ILE A 40 33.23 -3.58 6.83
CA ILE A 40 34.60 -3.17 7.16
C ILE A 40 35.11 -2.11 6.17
N GLN A 41 34.83 -2.25 4.88
CA GLN A 41 35.21 -1.27 3.86
C GLN A 41 34.51 0.08 4.08
N LEU A 42 33.20 0.07 4.33
CA LEU A 42 32.43 1.27 4.66
C LEU A 42 32.97 1.96 5.91
N GLN A 43 33.27 1.19 6.96
CA GLN A 43 33.88 1.70 8.18
C GLN A 43 35.25 2.34 7.93
N ALA A 44 36.10 1.72 7.10
CA ALA A 44 37.40 2.27 6.73
C ALA A 44 37.30 3.57 5.91
N MET A 45 36.22 3.74 5.15
CA MET A 45 35.91 4.96 4.40
C MET A 45 35.25 6.05 5.25
N GLY A 46 35.04 5.81 6.55
CA GLY A 46 34.38 6.75 7.46
C GLY A 46 32.87 6.83 7.26
N ALA A 47 32.27 5.91 6.49
CA ALA A 47 30.82 5.80 6.41
C ALA A 47 30.30 5.20 7.72
N GLN A 48 29.39 5.92 8.39
CA GLN A 48 28.73 5.39 9.58
C GLN A 48 27.75 4.29 9.16
N ASP A 49 27.76 3.20 9.92
CA ASP A 49 27.15 1.88 9.65
C ASP A 49 25.61 1.88 9.62
N THR A 50 24.98 3.04 9.77
CA THR A 50 23.55 3.18 9.94
C THR A 50 23.08 4.49 9.30
N LEU A 51 22.04 4.39 8.45
CA LEU A 51 21.24 5.53 7.98
C LEU A 51 20.54 6.27 9.13
N VAL A 52 20.54 5.66 10.32
CA VAL A 52 20.03 6.19 11.58
C VAL A 52 21.24 6.63 12.41
N PRO A 53 21.34 7.92 12.83
CA PRO A 53 22.42 8.39 13.68
C PRO A 53 22.69 7.45 14.86
N CYS A 54 23.95 7.05 15.09
CA CYS A 54 24.37 6.09 16.14
C CYS A 54 24.01 6.51 17.58
N LYS A 55 23.46 7.72 17.77
CA LYS A 55 22.99 8.26 19.04
C LYS A 55 21.51 7.96 19.31
N LEU A 56 20.79 7.37 18.36
CA LEU A 56 19.41 6.91 18.52
C LEU A 56 19.43 5.47 19.03
N GLN A 57 19.72 5.29 20.32
CA GLN A 57 19.72 3.97 20.96
C GLN A 57 18.47 3.86 21.81
N ALA A 58 17.43 3.25 21.25
CA ALA A 58 16.18 2.95 21.95
C ALA A 58 16.46 2.17 23.24
N GLY A 59 16.39 2.86 24.40
CA GLY A 59 16.55 2.24 25.72
C GLY A 59 17.27 3.08 26.79
N GLY A 60 17.87 4.23 26.45
CA GLY A 60 18.45 5.15 27.43
C GLY A 60 17.45 6.21 27.89
N THR A 61 17.44 6.59 29.17
CA THR A 61 16.64 7.69 29.75
C THR A 61 16.98 9.09 29.23
N GLU A 62 17.72 9.18 28.11
CA GLU A 62 18.15 10.43 27.47
C GLU A 62 17.33 10.75 26.20
N GLU A 63 16.02 10.47 26.22
CA GLU A 63 15.02 10.85 25.20
C GLU A 63 15.19 12.27 24.61
N PRO A 64 15.48 13.34 25.39
CA PRO A 64 15.56 14.68 24.81
C PRO A 64 16.75 14.86 23.85
N SER A 65 17.82 14.08 23.98
CA SER A 65 19.00 14.22 23.11
C SER A 65 18.77 13.61 21.73
N GLU A 66 18.04 12.50 21.66
CA GLU A 66 17.65 11.81 20.44
C GLU A 66 16.73 12.65 19.56
N LEU A 67 15.67 13.19 20.16
CA LEU A 67 14.71 14.06 19.47
C LEU A 67 15.37 15.36 18.98
N ARG A 68 16.34 15.90 19.74
CA ARG A 68 17.12 17.06 19.31
C ARG A 68 17.96 16.74 18.08
N ALA A 69 18.67 15.61 18.07
CA ALA A 69 19.48 15.18 16.94
C ALA A 69 18.62 14.91 15.70
N LEU A 70 17.44 14.31 15.88
CA LEU A 70 16.49 14.12 14.79
C LEU A 70 16.01 15.46 14.24
N LEU A 71 15.61 16.40 15.10
CA LEU A 71 15.13 17.72 14.68
C LEU A 71 16.21 18.50 13.93
N GLU A 72 17.46 18.45 14.40
CA GLU A 72 18.61 19.05 13.72
C GLU A 72 18.77 18.51 12.30
N TRP A 73 18.68 17.18 12.15
CA TRP A 73 18.74 16.54 10.85
C TRP A 73 17.55 16.92 9.95
N LEU A 74 16.31 16.90 10.47
CA LEU A 74 15.11 17.30 9.72
C LEU A 74 15.21 18.75 9.22
N VAL A 75 15.72 19.66 10.06
CA VAL A 75 15.93 21.06 9.72
C VAL A 75 16.85 21.22 8.50
N GLY A 76 17.91 20.41 8.39
CA GLY A 76 18.84 20.46 7.25
C GLY A 76 18.36 19.68 6.02
N ALA A 77 17.59 18.60 6.21
CA ALA A 77 17.29 17.64 5.15
C ALA A 77 15.94 17.85 4.44
N VAL A 78 14.95 18.48 5.08
CA VAL A 78 13.59 18.60 4.54
C VAL A 78 13.44 19.81 3.61
N ASP A 79 12.93 19.60 2.40
CA ASP A 79 12.50 20.67 1.51
C ASP A 79 11.00 20.96 1.69
N LEU A 80 10.67 22.09 2.33
CA LEU A 80 9.28 22.52 2.56
C LEU A 80 8.59 23.09 1.32
N GLN A 81 9.33 23.35 0.22
CA GLN A 81 8.73 23.91 -1.00
C GLN A 81 8.01 22.86 -1.84
N ARG A 82 8.45 21.60 -1.76
CA ARG A 82 7.92 20.48 -2.53
C ARG A 82 7.11 19.57 -1.64
N GLN A 83 5.79 19.66 -1.76
CA GLN A 83 4.86 18.85 -0.99
C GLN A 83 3.91 18.07 -1.90
N VAL A 84 3.59 16.84 -1.51
CA VAL A 84 2.56 16.03 -2.16
C VAL A 84 1.58 15.56 -1.10
N ILE A 85 0.28 15.66 -1.38
CA ILE A 85 -0.79 15.19 -0.49
C ILE A 85 -1.27 13.84 -1.00
N PHE A 86 -1.45 12.88 -0.10
CA PHE A 86 -1.91 11.54 -0.41
C PHE A 86 -2.74 10.98 0.76
N GLU A 87 -3.50 9.93 0.50
CA GLU A 87 -4.30 9.23 1.50
C GLU A 87 -3.63 7.89 1.84
N CYS A 88 -3.42 7.64 3.13
CA CYS A 88 -2.90 6.42 3.68
C CYS A 88 -4.06 5.51 4.10
N GLY A 89 -4.05 4.26 3.63
CA GLY A 89 -5.03 3.24 3.98
C GLY A 89 -6.37 3.41 3.26
N CYS A 90 -6.97 2.29 2.86
CA CYS A 90 -8.31 2.27 2.27
C CYS A 90 -9.39 2.35 3.37
N GLY A 91 -9.50 3.50 4.04
CA GLY A 91 -10.65 3.84 4.91
C GLY A 91 -10.32 4.06 6.39
N GLU A 92 -9.63 3.11 7.05
CA GLU A 92 -9.37 3.24 8.50
C GLU A 92 -8.02 3.91 8.82
N GLY A 93 -7.03 3.80 7.93
CA GLY A 93 -5.72 4.44 8.10
C GLY A 93 -4.96 4.02 9.37
N GLU A 94 -5.41 3.00 10.10
CA GLU A 94 -4.81 2.60 11.37
C GLU A 94 -3.61 1.66 11.16
N VAL A 95 -2.49 1.96 11.82
CA VAL A 95 -1.27 1.13 11.81
C VAL A 95 -0.83 0.86 13.24
N GLN A 96 -0.30 -0.32 13.53
CA GLN A 96 0.32 -0.63 14.83
C GLN A 96 1.83 -0.37 14.80
N VAL A 97 2.31 0.49 15.70
CA VAL A 97 3.72 0.86 15.84
C VAL A 97 4.09 0.77 17.31
N GLY A 98 5.05 -0.09 17.66
CA GLY A 98 5.50 -0.25 19.05
C GLY A 98 4.38 -0.63 20.04
N GLY A 99 3.37 -1.38 19.59
CA GLY A 99 2.19 -1.73 20.39
C GLY A 99 1.15 -0.62 20.56
N ARG A 100 1.34 0.54 19.92
CA ARG A 100 0.35 1.62 19.86
C ARG A 100 -0.34 1.64 18.51
N ARG A 101 -1.62 1.99 18.52
CA ARG A 101 -2.42 2.21 17.32
C ARG A 101 -2.28 3.67 16.93
N VAL A 102 -1.82 3.92 15.71
CA VAL A 102 -1.64 5.27 15.16
C VAL A 102 -2.49 5.43 13.90
N THR A 103 -3.00 6.64 13.68
CA THR A 103 -3.83 6.96 12.51
C THR A 103 -3.00 7.72 11.47
N LEU A 104 -2.91 7.14 10.28
CA LEU A 104 -2.31 7.70 9.08
C LEU A 104 -3.45 7.84 8.05
N ASN A 105 -4.20 8.95 8.09
CA ASN A 105 -5.31 9.17 7.15
C ASN A 105 -4.80 10.00 5.96
N ARG A 106 -5.06 11.30 5.96
CA ARG A 106 -4.58 12.20 4.91
C ARG A 106 -3.23 12.79 5.32
N MET A 107 -2.22 12.55 4.51
CA MET A 107 -0.84 12.95 4.82
C MET A 107 -0.30 13.90 3.75
N VAL A 108 0.54 14.83 4.18
CA VAL A 108 1.42 15.62 3.32
C VAL A 108 2.83 15.05 3.44
N THR A 109 3.49 14.80 2.32
CA THR A 109 4.89 14.35 2.29
C THR A 109 5.79 15.43 1.73
N TRP A 110 6.90 15.67 2.40
CA TRP A 110 8.00 16.52 1.91
C TRP A 110 9.18 15.65 1.51
N GLN A 111 9.81 16.03 0.40
CA GLN A 111 11.00 15.36 -0.06
C GLN A 111 12.16 15.66 0.90
N MET A 112 12.87 14.60 1.30
CA MET A 112 14.18 14.69 1.92
C MET A 112 15.21 14.11 0.94
N GLY A 113 16.50 14.35 1.16
CA GLY A 113 17.61 13.99 0.26
C GLY A 113 17.56 12.58 -0.37
N ASP A 114 18.29 11.62 0.18
CA ASP A 114 18.52 10.29 -0.42
C ASP A 114 17.27 9.38 -0.43
N SER A 115 16.23 9.75 -1.17
CA SER A 115 14.93 9.05 -1.30
C SER A 115 14.05 8.99 -0.04
N LEU A 116 14.52 9.54 1.08
CA LEU A 116 13.74 9.65 2.30
C LEU A 116 12.68 10.74 2.18
N LYS A 117 11.60 10.58 2.94
CA LYS A 117 10.46 11.49 2.92
C LYS A 117 9.99 11.73 4.34
N LEU A 118 9.51 12.95 4.59
CA LEU A 118 8.84 13.31 5.83
C LEU A 118 7.35 13.40 5.56
N SER A 119 6.59 12.42 6.04
CA SER A 119 5.14 12.36 5.89
C SER A 119 4.47 12.80 7.19
N VAL A 120 3.64 13.85 7.12
CA VAL A 120 2.96 14.47 8.26
C VAL A 120 1.45 14.44 8.04
N PRO A 121 0.63 14.17 9.07
CA PRO A 121 -0.82 14.32 8.96
C PRO A 121 -1.20 15.72 8.50
N LEU A 122 -2.16 15.84 7.58
CA LEU A 122 -2.53 17.11 6.97
C LEU A 122 -2.91 18.17 8.03
N GLU A 123 -3.53 17.74 9.12
CA GLU A 123 -3.96 18.60 10.22
C GLU A 123 -2.78 19.22 10.99
N LEU A 124 -1.62 18.54 10.99
CA LEU A 124 -0.41 18.95 11.70
C LEU A 124 0.62 19.61 10.78
N GLN A 125 0.33 19.74 9.48
CA GLN A 125 1.24 20.30 8.49
C GLN A 125 1.79 21.66 8.90
N ALA A 126 0.91 22.61 9.24
CA ALA A 126 1.30 23.98 9.56
C ALA A 126 2.12 24.04 10.86
N GLU A 127 1.80 23.20 11.84
CA GLU A 127 2.52 23.11 13.11
C GLU A 127 3.96 22.60 12.89
N ILE A 128 4.12 21.47 12.19
CA ILE A 128 5.45 20.89 11.95
C ILE A 128 6.29 21.78 11.04
N ALA A 129 5.72 22.32 9.95
CA ALA A 129 6.44 23.25 9.06
C ALA A 129 6.85 24.54 9.80
N GLY A 130 5.97 25.07 10.66
CA GLY A 130 6.25 26.20 11.53
C GLY A 130 7.37 25.90 12.52
N MET A 131 7.34 24.73 13.17
CA MET A 131 8.37 24.27 14.11
C MET A 131 9.73 24.11 13.43
N LEU A 132 9.79 23.50 12.24
CA LEU A 132 11.04 23.36 11.47
C LEU A 132 11.58 24.73 11.02
N SER A 133 10.70 25.65 10.63
CA SER A 133 11.09 27.01 10.24
C SER A 133 11.57 27.84 11.43
N GLU A 134 10.91 27.71 12.59
CA GLU A 134 11.33 28.34 13.84
C GLU A 134 12.69 27.81 14.28
N ALA A 135 12.91 26.49 14.21
CA ALA A 135 14.19 25.86 14.55
C ALA A 135 15.32 26.34 13.63
N ARG A 136 15.04 26.58 12.33
CA ARG A 136 15.99 27.18 11.38
C ARG A 136 16.41 28.60 11.75
N GLN A 137 15.51 29.40 12.32
CA GLN A 137 15.72 30.82 12.57
C GLN A 137 16.22 31.12 13.99
N ARG A 138 15.66 30.44 14.99
CA ARG A 138 15.88 30.73 16.42
C ARG A 138 16.74 29.69 17.14
N GLY A 139 17.04 28.58 16.48
CA GLY A 139 17.79 27.46 17.06
C GLY A 139 16.89 26.32 17.54
N LEU A 140 17.52 25.19 17.88
CA LEU A 140 16.85 23.91 18.08
C LEU A 140 16.28 23.68 19.49
N GLU A 141 16.70 24.46 20.48
CA GLU A 141 16.50 24.12 21.89
C GLU A 141 15.01 24.18 22.30
N GLU A 142 14.33 25.30 22.05
CA GLU A 142 12.90 25.46 22.36
C GLU A 142 12.02 24.48 21.56
N ALA A 143 12.35 24.30 20.27
CA ALA A 143 11.63 23.39 19.39
C ALA A 143 11.80 21.93 19.84
N SER A 144 13.01 21.52 20.26
CA SER A 144 13.28 20.17 20.77
C SER A 144 12.54 19.88 22.08
N LEU A 145 12.44 20.86 22.99
CA LEU A 145 11.69 20.71 24.24
C LEU A 145 10.19 20.57 23.98
N ARG A 146 9.65 21.37 23.04
CA ARG A 146 8.25 21.29 22.61
C ARG A 146 7.95 19.93 21.96
N LEU A 147 8.85 19.44 21.11
CA LEU A 147 8.76 18.13 20.48
C LEU A 147 8.78 17.01 21.53
N ALA A 148 9.79 16.99 22.42
CA ALA A 148 9.95 15.97 23.46
C ALA A 148 8.79 15.89 24.45
N LYS A 149 8.12 17.03 24.70
CA LYS A 149 6.95 17.07 25.59
C LYS A 149 5.74 16.34 24.98
N ASN A 150 5.51 16.52 23.69
CA ASN A 150 4.25 16.12 23.04
C ASN A 150 4.39 14.85 22.17
N TRP A 151 5.62 14.49 21.80
CA TRP A 151 5.92 13.42 20.87
C TRP A 151 6.79 12.35 21.50
N GLU A 152 6.74 11.16 20.93
CA GLU A 152 7.55 10.00 21.29
C GLU A 152 8.15 9.39 20.03
N LEU A 153 9.43 9.05 20.08
CA LEU A 153 10.16 8.51 18.94
C LEU A 153 10.10 6.98 18.97
N LEU A 154 9.61 6.37 17.89
CA LEU A 154 9.52 4.92 17.74
C LEU A 154 10.16 4.50 16.42
N GLY A 155 11.06 3.51 16.45
CA GLY A 155 11.53 2.82 15.26
C GLY A 155 10.64 1.61 14.96
N ALA A 156 10.25 1.41 13.69
CA ALA A 156 9.50 0.24 13.25
C ALA A 156 9.85 -0.15 11.81
N GLU A 157 9.43 -1.36 11.41
CA GLU A 157 9.49 -1.83 10.03
C GLU A 157 8.09 -1.77 9.42
N VAL A 158 7.98 -1.17 8.24
CA VAL A 158 6.73 -1.05 7.47
C VAL A 158 6.86 -1.90 6.22
N VAL A 159 5.84 -2.68 5.87
CA VAL A 159 5.84 -3.47 4.64
C VAL A 159 5.47 -2.57 3.46
N SER A 160 6.37 -2.43 2.49
CA SER A 160 6.12 -1.65 1.29
C SER A 160 5.18 -2.38 0.32
N ASN A 161 4.67 -1.69 -0.72
CA ASN A 161 3.87 -2.33 -1.77
C ASN A 161 4.65 -3.43 -2.52
N ALA A 162 5.98 -3.43 -2.44
CA ALA A 162 6.82 -4.49 -3.00
C ALA A 162 6.92 -5.72 -2.08
N GLY A 163 6.28 -5.69 -0.90
CA GLY A 163 6.30 -6.77 0.09
C GLY A 163 7.60 -6.84 0.91
N SER A 164 8.54 -5.91 0.71
CA SER A 164 9.77 -5.86 1.50
C SER A 164 9.58 -5.01 2.76
N PRO A 165 10.06 -5.45 3.93
CA PRO A 165 10.09 -4.60 5.13
C PRO A 165 11.06 -3.44 4.91
N GLU A 166 10.61 -2.22 5.20
CA GLU A 166 11.39 -0.99 5.14
C GLU A 166 11.46 -0.34 6.52
N PRO A 167 12.65 0.10 6.96
CA PRO A 167 12.79 0.80 8.23
C PRO A 167 12.11 2.17 8.15
N ALA A 168 11.38 2.52 9.22
CA ALA A 168 10.69 3.79 9.38
C ALA A 168 10.87 4.33 10.80
N ILE A 169 10.99 5.65 10.91
CA ILE A 169 10.94 6.36 12.18
C ILE A 169 9.58 7.02 12.30
N PHE A 170 8.88 6.75 13.39
CA PHE A 170 7.61 7.34 13.75
C PHE A 170 7.82 8.32 14.90
N LEU A 171 7.32 9.54 14.74
CA LEU A 171 7.07 10.44 15.84
C LEU A 171 5.59 10.34 16.15
N VAL A 172 5.23 9.74 17.28
CA VAL A 172 3.84 9.53 17.69
C VAL A 172 3.43 10.60 18.68
N HIS A 173 2.35 11.32 18.40
CA HIS A 173 1.81 12.33 19.28
C HIS A 173 1.13 11.68 20.48
N ARG A 174 1.56 12.03 21.69
CA ARG A 174 1.11 11.40 22.95
C ARG A 174 -0.38 11.61 23.24
N GLY A 175 -0.99 12.67 22.69
CA GLY A 175 -2.39 13.03 22.98
C GLY A 175 -3.42 12.69 21.91
N THR A 176 -3.03 12.46 20.66
CA THR A 176 -3.98 12.36 19.52
C THR A 176 -3.86 11.07 18.71
N SER A 177 -2.91 10.18 19.04
CA SER A 177 -2.60 8.98 18.24
C SER A 177 -2.21 9.25 16.77
N GLN A 178 -1.95 10.50 16.42
CA GLN A 178 -1.40 10.86 15.11
C GLN A 178 0.10 10.60 15.09
N ALA A 179 0.64 10.27 13.92
CA ALA A 179 2.06 10.03 13.76
C ALA A 179 2.64 10.73 12.53
N VAL A 180 3.84 11.28 12.70
CA VAL A 180 4.71 11.73 11.62
C VAL A 180 5.65 10.58 11.26
N VAL A 181 5.82 10.31 9.98
CA VAL A 181 6.57 9.16 9.48
C VAL A 181 7.76 9.64 8.66
N ILE A 182 8.93 9.08 8.94
CA ILE A 182 10.16 9.29 8.17
C ILE A 182 10.58 7.94 7.61
N ALA A 183 10.43 7.77 6.30
CA ALA A 183 10.75 6.54 5.60
C ALA A 183 10.93 6.80 4.09
N LYS A 184 11.30 5.75 3.33
CA LYS A 184 11.19 5.76 1.86
C LYS A 184 9.74 5.56 1.42
N TRP A 185 8.97 4.86 2.24
CA TRP A 185 7.53 4.72 2.14
C TRP A 185 6.81 6.00 2.58
N PRO A 186 5.72 6.40 1.89
CA PRO A 186 5.15 5.78 0.70
C PRO A 186 5.89 6.15 -0.58
N SER A 187 5.78 5.31 -1.61
CA SER A 187 6.32 5.55 -2.96
C SER A 187 5.52 6.61 -3.72
N VAL A 188 5.50 7.83 -3.18
CA VAL A 188 4.97 9.01 -3.86
C VAL A 188 5.97 9.50 -4.90
N ASP A 189 5.54 9.66 -6.14
CA ASP A 189 6.34 10.21 -7.22
C ASP A 189 6.24 11.75 -7.22
N PHE A 190 7.32 12.42 -6.83
CA PHE A 190 7.40 13.89 -6.86
C PHE A 190 7.63 14.45 -8.28
N THR A 191 7.99 13.60 -9.24
CA THR A 191 8.21 14.01 -10.64
C THR A 191 6.92 14.04 -11.44
N GLN A 192 5.93 13.26 -11.02
CA GLN A 192 4.54 13.48 -11.40
C GLN A 192 4.05 14.75 -10.70
N LEU A 193 4.43 15.89 -11.27
CA LEU A 193 3.56 17.06 -11.18
C LEU A 193 2.16 16.54 -11.54
N PRO A 194 1.11 16.81 -10.72
CA PRO A 194 -0.24 16.44 -11.09
C PRO A 194 -0.40 16.98 -12.51
N ALA A 195 -0.48 16.08 -13.51
CA ALA A 195 -0.58 16.48 -14.90
C ALA A 195 -1.71 17.49 -14.90
N GLY A 196 -1.38 18.77 -15.10
CA GLY A 196 -2.23 19.86 -14.64
C GLY A 196 -3.64 19.53 -15.08
N PHE A 197 -4.55 19.31 -14.12
CA PHE A 197 -5.87 18.76 -14.43
C PHE A 197 -6.44 19.67 -15.49
N ASP A 198 -6.42 19.19 -16.73
CA ASP A 198 -6.89 19.96 -17.86
C ASP A 198 -8.37 19.65 -17.95
N PRO A 199 -9.23 20.55 -17.44
CA PRO A 199 -10.66 20.30 -17.48
C PRO A 199 -11.10 20.07 -18.93
N GLU A 200 -10.48 20.71 -19.92
CA GLU A 200 -10.84 20.52 -21.32
C GLU A 200 -10.56 19.09 -21.78
N SER A 201 -9.34 18.58 -21.61
CA SER A 201 -9.01 17.18 -21.96
C SER A 201 -9.86 16.15 -21.19
N HIS A 202 -10.12 16.39 -19.90
CA HIS A 202 -10.95 15.49 -19.08
C HIS A 202 -12.40 15.45 -19.57
N PHE A 203 -13.02 16.61 -19.83
CA PHE A 203 -14.39 16.69 -20.33
C PHE A 203 -14.50 16.28 -21.81
N LEU A 204 -13.48 16.51 -22.64
CA LEU A 204 -13.44 16.06 -24.03
C LEU A 204 -13.34 14.54 -24.13
N SER A 205 -12.58 13.89 -23.24
CA SER A 205 -12.55 12.43 -23.10
C SER A 205 -13.94 11.85 -22.76
N GLN A 206 -14.75 12.58 -21.98
CA GLN A 206 -16.12 12.19 -21.68
C GLN A 206 -17.14 12.58 -22.77
N LYS A 207 -16.77 13.45 -23.72
CA LYS A 207 -17.67 14.03 -24.73
C LYS A 207 -17.55 13.41 -26.12
N THR A 208 -16.99 12.22 -26.28
CA THR A 208 -17.12 11.45 -27.52
C THR A 208 -18.25 10.43 -27.42
N PRO A 209 -19.53 10.81 -27.56
CA PRO A 209 -20.54 9.85 -27.99
C PRO A 209 -20.20 9.50 -29.43
N ASN A 210 -19.63 8.31 -29.65
CA ASN A 210 -19.39 7.77 -30.98
C ASN A 210 -20.75 7.68 -31.72
N PRO A 211 -21.04 8.46 -32.78
CA PRO A 211 -22.40 8.51 -33.32
C PRO A 211 -22.74 7.38 -34.29
N ASP A 212 -21.79 6.75 -35.00
CA ASP A 212 -22.15 5.93 -36.17
C ASP A 212 -21.30 4.66 -36.35
N GLY A 213 -21.38 3.74 -35.39
CA GLY A 213 -20.85 2.39 -35.54
C GLY A 213 -21.87 1.32 -35.14
N PRO A 214 -22.55 0.64 -36.07
CA PRO A 214 -23.22 -0.61 -35.78
C PRO A 214 -22.14 -1.70 -35.63
N ASP A 215 -22.23 -2.51 -34.57
CA ASP A 215 -21.45 -3.71 -34.31
C ASP A 215 -19.99 -3.57 -33.85
N ALA A 216 -19.81 -3.10 -32.60
CA ALA A 216 -18.92 -3.72 -31.60
C ALA A 216 -18.98 -2.93 -30.28
N ALA A 217 -20.04 -3.14 -29.52
CA ALA A 217 -20.20 -2.60 -28.17
C ALA A 217 -19.23 -3.31 -27.19
N THR A 218 -17.95 -2.95 -27.24
CA THR A 218 -17.05 -3.15 -26.11
C THR A 218 -17.19 -1.93 -25.21
N SER A 219 -18.39 -1.72 -24.67
CA SER A 219 -18.59 -0.82 -23.55
C SER A 219 -17.74 -1.37 -22.42
N ALA A 220 -16.67 -0.66 -22.07
CA ALA A 220 -16.03 -0.79 -20.78
C ALA A 220 -17.05 -0.36 -19.73
N LEU A 221 -18.00 -1.26 -19.44
CA LEU A 221 -18.99 -1.12 -18.40
C LEU A 221 -18.19 -1.19 -17.10
N THR A 222 -18.00 0.00 -16.54
CA THR A 222 -17.45 0.23 -15.22
C THR A 222 -18.28 -0.59 -14.24
N ILE A 223 -17.70 -1.68 -13.73
CA ILE A 223 -18.25 -2.44 -12.61
C ILE A 223 -18.18 -1.48 -11.43
N SER A 224 -19.30 -0.87 -11.04
CA SER A 224 -19.24 0.30 -10.16
C SER A 224 -20.17 0.26 -8.97
N GLN A 225 -21.19 -0.60 -8.94
CA GLN A 225 -22.14 -0.60 -7.83
C GLN A 225 -22.34 -2.00 -7.24
N PRO A 226 -22.25 -2.17 -5.91
CA PRO A 226 -22.75 -3.35 -5.22
C PRO A 226 -24.16 -3.71 -5.70
N GLY A 227 -24.37 -4.97 -6.07
CA GLY A 227 -25.59 -5.47 -6.70
C GLY A 227 -25.46 -5.73 -8.20
N ASP A 228 -24.41 -5.22 -8.86
CA ASP A 228 -24.17 -5.50 -10.27
C ASP A 228 -23.90 -6.99 -10.53
N ARG A 229 -24.37 -7.49 -11.67
CA ARG A 229 -24.13 -8.86 -12.11
C ARG A 229 -22.77 -8.94 -12.80
N VAL A 230 -21.90 -9.78 -12.25
CA VAL A 230 -20.52 -9.95 -12.72
C VAL A 230 -20.20 -11.42 -12.99
N GLU A 231 -19.17 -11.66 -13.78
CA GLU A 231 -18.53 -12.95 -13.94
C GLU A 231 -17.12 -12.86 -13.33
N VAL A 232 -16.73 -13.85 -12.52
CA VAL A 232 -15.40 -13.96 -11.91
C VAL A 232 -14.67 -15.18 -12.44
N GLU A 233 -13.39 -15.05 -12.77
CA GLU A 233 -12.54 -16.15 -13.23
C GLU A 233 -11.92 -16.92 -12.05
N TYR A 234 -12.17 -18.22 -12.00
CA TYR A 234 -11.59 -19.14 -11.03
C TYR A 234 -11.16 -20.44 -11.73
N GLU A 235 -9.89 -20.81 -11.59
CA GLU A 235 -9.29 -21.99 -12.26
C GLU A 235 -9.58 -22.05 -13.77
N GLY A 236 -9.52 -20.89 -14.46
CA GLY A 236 -9.77 -20.77 -15.90
C GLY A 236 -11.25 -20.87 -16.31
N HIS A 237 -12.17 -20.93 -15.36
CA HIS A 237 -13.61 -20.96 -15.59
C HIS A 237 -14.26 -19.67 -15.08
N TRP A 238 -15.28 -19.18 -15.79
CA TRP A 238 -16.01 -17.97 -15.41
C TRP A 238 -17.31 -18.34 -14.69
N PHE A 239 -17.47 -17.82 -13.48
CA PHE A 239 -18.65 -18.04 -12.64
C PHE A 239 -19.45 -16.75 -12.51
N THR A 240 -20.76 -16.82 -12.73
CA THR A 240 -21.64 -15.65 -12.56
C THR A 240 -21.94 -15.42 -11.08
N GLY A 241 -21.97 -14.17 -10.67
CA GLY A 241 -22.30 -13.76 -9.31
C GLY A 241 -22.82 -12.34 -9.23
N THR A 242 -22.98 -11.89 -7.99
CA THR A 242 -23.41 -10.53 -7.65
C THR A 242 -22.29 -9.82 -6.90
N LEU A 243 -21.93 -8.62 -7.35
CA LEU A 243 -20.90 -7.80 -6.73
C LEU A 243 -21.35 -7.36 -5.32
N GLN A 244 -20.55 -7.60 -4.30
CA GLN A 244 -20.85 -7.21 -2.92
C GLN A 244 -20.10 -5.94 -2.49
N SER A 245 -18.78 -5.88 -2.69
CA SER A 245 -17.96 -4.69 -2.45
C SER A 245 -16.71 -4.71 -3.33
N VAL A 246 -16.08 -3.54 -3.47
CA VAL A 246 -14.80 -3.35 -4.15
C VAL A 246 -13.87 -2.64 -3.16
N ASP A 247 -12.79 -3.31 -2.78
CA ASP A 247 -11.81 -2.84 -1.82
C ASP A 247 -10.44 -2.73 -2.52
N GLY A 248 -10.20 -1.58 -3.15
CA GLY A 248 -8.98 -1.35 -3.94
C GLY A 248 -8.96 -2.16 -5.24
N ASP A 249 -7.97 -3.05 -5.38
CA ASP A 249 -7.81 -3.98 -6.50
C ASP A 249 -8.48 -5.34 -6.27
N ILE A 250 -9.13 -5.53 -5.12
CA ILE A 250 -9.83 -6.75 -4.73
C ILE A 250 -11.33 -6.54 -4.81
N VAL A 251 -12.02 -7.54 -5.34
CA VAL A 251 -13.46 -7.55 -5.55
C VAL A 251 -14.07 -8.73 -4.81
N ASN A 252 -15.10 -8.45 -4.01
CA ASN A 252 -15.88 -9.45 -3.28
C ASN A 252 -17.16 -9.76 -4.07
N VAL A 253 -17.30 -11.00 -4.52
CA VAL A 253 -18.42 -11.48 -5.36
C VAL A 253 -19.09 -12.67 -4.69
N VAL A 254 -20.42 -12.64 -4.59
CA VAL A 254 -21.20 -13.81 -4.21
C VAL A 254 -21.57 -14.58 -5.47
N CYS A 255 -20.88 -15.69 -5.76
CA CYS A 255 -21.16 -16.51 -6.95
C CYS A 255 -22.48 -17.27 -6.79
N ASP A 256 -23.24 -17.43 -7.88
CA ASP A 256 -24.54 -18.11 -7.84
C ASP A 256 -24.43 -19.61 -7.48
N VAL A 257 -23.25 -20.19 -7.66
CA VAL A 257 -22.95 -21.61 -7.40
C VAL A 257 -22.43 -21.87 -5.99
N ASP A 258 -22.11 -20.81 -5.24
CA ASP A 258 -21.56 -20.92 -3.90
C ASP A 258 -22.64 -21.27 -2.87
N SER A 259 -22.23 -21.91 -1.77
CA SER A 259 -23.13 -22.14 -0.64
C SER A 259 -23.47 -20.81 0.05
N PRO A 260 -24.68 -20.65 0.64
CA PRO A 260 -25.05 -19.42 1.35
C PRO A 260 -24.00 -19.01 2.39
N GLY A 261 -23.56 -17.75 2.34
CA GLY A 261 -22.56 -17.19 3.25
C GLY A 261 -21.10 -17.31 2.77
N VAL A 262 -20.85 -17.97 1.63
CA VAL A 262 -19.54 -17.98 0.98
C VAL A 262 -19.41 -16.76 0.06
N ILE A 263 -18.26 -16.07 0.14
CA ILE A 263 -17.91 -14.92 -0.69
C ILE A 263 -16.62 -15.26 -1.44
N THR A 264 -16.66 -15.15 -2.76
CA THR A 264 -15.50 -15.32 -3.62
C THR A 264 -14.73 -13.99 -3.72
N VAL A 265 -13.44 -14.03 -3.41
CA VAL A 265 -12.54 -12.87 -3.42
C VAL A 265 -11.61 -13.00 -4.62
N ALA A 266 -11.60 -12.02 -5.52
CA ALA A 266 -10.78 -12.06 -6.73
C ALA A 266 -10.20 -10.67 -7.07
N PRO A 267 -9.03 -10.59 -7.73
CA PRO A 267 -8.53 -9.33 -8.23
C PRO A 267 -9.49 -8.76 -9.29
N ILE A 268 -9.57 -7.43 -9.41
CA ILE A 268 -10.45 -6.74 -10.37
C ILE A 268 -10.18 -7.15 -11.82
N THR A 269 -8.95 -7.58 -12.13
CA THR A 269 -8.54 -8.09 -13.45
C THR A 269 -9.16 -9.44 -13.80
N ALA A 270 -9.63 -10.19 -12.80
CA ALA A 270 -10.33 -11.47 -12.94
C ALA A 270 -11.86 -11.32 -12.89
N VAL A 271 -12.39 -10.08 -12.89
CA VAL A 271 -13.83 -9.81 -12.86
C VAL A 271 -14.23 -9.07 -14.13
N ARG A 272 -15.36 -9.44 -14.71
CA ARG A 272 -15.95 -8.72 -15.84
C ARG A 272 -17.47 -8.59 -15.68
N PRO A 273 -18.12 -7.64 -16.36
CA PRO A 273 -19.58 -7.57 -16.40
C PRO A 273 -20.19 -8.89 -16.91
N ALA A 274 -21.24 -9.37 -16.25
CA ALA A 274 -21.91 -10.60 -16.66
C ALA A 274 -22.56 -10.40 -18.03
N ARG A 275 -22.44 -11.41 -18.91
CA ARG A 275 -23.14 -11.35 -20.19
C ARG A 275 -24.64 -11.48 -19.93
N PRO A 276 -25.50 -10.67 -20.58
CA PRO A 276 -26.93 -10.84 -20.46
C PRO A 276 -27.31 -12.24 -20.92
N SER A 277 -27.80 -13.07 -19.99
CA SER A 277 -28.20 -14.43 -20.32
C SER A 277 -29.41 -14.37 -21.25
N LYS A 278 -29.36 -15.10 -22.39
CA LYS A 278 -30.47 -15.14 -23.36
C LYS A 278 -31.81 -15.57 -22.73
N ARG A 279 -31.77 -16.30 -21.62
CA ARG A 279 -32.97 -16.73 -20.87
C ARG A 279 -33.78 -15.55 -20.32
N LEU A 280 -33.13 -14.47 -19.87
CA LEU A 280 -33.85 -13.29 -19.39
C LEU A 280 -34.50 -12.49 -20.53
N LEU A 281 -33.86 -12.47 -21.71
CA LEU A 281 -34.43 -11.87 -22.91
C LEU A 281 -35.70 -12.61 -23.36
N GLU A 282 -35.70 -13.94 -23.35
CA GLU A 282 -36.88 -14.73 -23.75
C GLU A 282 -38.06 -14.57 -22.80
N ASP A 283 -37.82 -14.46 -21.49
CA ASP A 283 -38.90 -14.27 -20.50
C ASP A 283 -39.43 -12.83 -20.51
N ALA A 284 -38.58 -11.83 -20.74
CA ALA A 284 -39.02 -10.45 -20.97
C ALA A 284 -39.90 -10.35 -22.23
N ASP A 285 -39.51 -11.02 -23.32
CA ASP A 285 -40.26 -11.04 -24.58
C ASP A 285 -41.62 -11.74 -24.43
N LYS A 286 -41.67 -12.86 -23.69
CA LYS A 286 -42.93 -13.54 -23.35
C LYS A 286 -43.85 -12.65 -22.51
N LYS A 287 -43.31 -11.92 -21.54
CA LYS A 287 -44.07 -11.00 -20.68
C LYS A 287 -44.61 -9.80 -21.48
N LEU A 288 -43.80 -9.25 -22.40
CA LEU A 288 -44.22 -8.17 -23.30
C LEU A 288 -45.33 -8.62 -24.26
N ARG A 289 -45.24 -9.84 -24.80
CA ARG A 289 -46.28 -10.43 -25.67
C ARG A 289 -47.58 -10.67 -24.90
N HIS A 290 -47.51 -11.13 -23.65
CA HIS A 290 -48.69 -11.29 -22.80
C HIS A 290 -49.38 -9.95 -22.46
N MET A 291 -48.63 -8.86 -22.28
CA MET A 291 -49.21 -7.54 -22.05
C MET A 291 -49.90 -6.96 -23.30
N ARG A 292 -49.31 -7.13 -24.50
CA ARG A 292 -49.93 -6.65 -25.75
C ARG A 292 -51.24 -7.38 -26.09
N ALA A 293 -51.35 -8.67 -25.76
CA ALA A 293 -52.56 -9.45 -25.99
C ALA A 293 -53.77 -9.01 -25.12
N ARG A 294 -53.54 -8.24 -24.06
CA ARG A 294 -54.60 -7.80 -23.12
C ARG A 294 -55.08 -6.36 -23.33
N SER A 295 -54.52 -5.62 -24.28
CA SER A 295 -54.85 -4.20 -24.52
C SER A 295 -55.75 -3.95 -25.75
N ILE A 296 -56.36 -5.00 -26.31
CA ILE A 296 -57.38 -4.88 -27.36
C ILE A 296 -58.67 -5.48 -26.78
N GLY A 297 -59.44 -4.64 -26.10
CA GLY A 297 -60.71 -4.96 -25.46
C GLY A 297 -61.30 -3.70 -24.84
#